data_AF-A0AAV5FXZ8-F1
#
_entry.id   AF-A0AAV5FXZ8-F1
#
_cell.length_a   1.000
_cell.length_b   1.000
_cell.length_c   1.000
_cell.angle_alpha   90.00
_cell.angle_beta   90.00
_cell.angle_gamma   90.00
#
_symmetry.space_group_name_H-M   'P 1'
#
loop_
_entity.id
_entity.type
_entity.pdbx_description
1 polymer ?
#
loop_
_entity_poly.entity_id
_entity_poly.type
_entity_poly.pdbx_seq_one_letter_code
_entity_poly.pdbx_strand_id
1 'polypeptide(L)'
;MKTRADVKKEVVRWTILDAATSYGLIQKMELIDTLQRIGVDYHYKKEIHELLRDIYYDTDGGSDDLCITSLRFYFLRKHGYKISPDAQGNISSDDDDVNCMITLYNVAHLRTY
;
A
#
# COMPACT_ATOMS: atom_id res chain seq x y z
N MET A 1 29.68 -21.48 1.49
CA MET A 1 28.90 -21.48 0.24
C MET A 1 27.53 -20.88 0.54
N LYS A 2 27.17 -19.73 -0.05
CA LYS A 2 25.79 -19.21 0.05
C LYS A 2 24.88 -20.13 -0.78
N THR A 3 23.76 -20.55 -0.21
CA THR A 3 22.82 -21.43 -0.93
C THR A 3 22.00 -20.60 -1.94
N ARG A 4 21.41 -21.23 -2.95
CA ARG A 4 20.53 -20.56 -3.93
C ARG A 4 19.38 -19.76 -3.26
N ALA A 5 18.94 -20.18 -2.07
CA ALA A 5 17.92 -19.49 -1.29
C ALA A 5 18.42 -18.16 -0.72
N ASP A 6 19.69 -18.10 -0.28
CA ASP A 6 20.29 -16.87 0.24
C ASP A 6 20.42 -15.79 -0.84
N VAL A 7 20.81 -16.20 -2.05
CA VAL A 7 20.91 -15.28 -3.20
C VAL A 7 19.54 -14.71 -3.56
N LYS A 8 18.49 -15.55 -3.62
CA LYS A 8 17.13 -15.06 -3.91
C LYS A 8 16.61 -14.11 -2.83
N LYS A 9 16.95 -14.34 -1.56
CA LYS A 9 16.58 -13.43 -0.47
C LYS A 9 17.21 -12.05 -0.65
N GLU A 10 18.50 -11.99 -1.01
CA GLU A 10 19.20 -10.73 -1.27
C GLU A 10 18.60 -9.98 -2.46
N VAL A 11 18.23 -10.67 -3.55
CA VAL A 11 17.57 -10.04 -4.71
C VAL A 11 16.25 -9.39 -4.31
N VAL A 12 15.39 -10.11 -3.57
CA VAL A 12 14.10 -9.56 -3.12
C VAL A 12 14.29 -8.35 -2.20
N ARG A 13 15.32 -8.35 -1.33
CA ARG A 13 15.64 -7.16 -0.51
C ARG A 13 15.98 -5.95 -1.37
N TRP A 14 16.79 -6.13 -2.40
CA TRP A 14 17.14 -5.04 -3.31
C TRP A 14 15.92 -4.51 -4.06
N THR A 15 15.02 -5.39 -4.51
CA THR A 15 13.77 -4.96 -5.17
C THR A 15 12.88 -4.14 -4.23
N ILE A 16 12.80 -4.53 -2.94
CA ILE A 16 12.02 -3.79 -1.95
C ILE A 16 12.64 -2.41 -1.66
N LEU A 17 13.97 -2.34 -1.54
CA LEU A 17 14.69 -1.08 -1.32
C LEU A 17 14.61 -0.14 -2.53
N ASP A 18 14.71 -0.67 -3.75
CA ASP A 18 14.49 0.10 -4.97
C ASP A 18 13.05 0.60 -5.05
N ALA A 19 12.07 -0.23 -4.66
CA ALA A 19 10.68 0.18 -4.60
C ALA A 19 10.43 1.33 -3.61
N ALA A 20 11.13 1.38 -2.47
CA ALA A 20 11.03 2.49 -1.54
C ALA A 20 11.42 3.83 -2.18
N THR A 21 12.37 3.83 -3.13
CA THR A 21 12.96 5.04 -3.71
C THR A 21 12.35 5.42 -5.07
N SER A 22 12.03 4.42 -5.89
CA SER A 22 11.73 4.61 -7.32
C SER A 22 10.26 4.35 -7.67
N TYR A 23 9.49 3.66 -6.82
CA TYR A 23 8.15 3.18 -7.18
C TYR A 23 7.07 4.15 -6.69
N GLY A 24 6.02 4.29 -7.51
CA GLY A 24 4.84 5.06 -7.14
C GLY A 24 4.01 4.38 -6.03
N LEU A 25 3.09 5.14 -5.42
CA LEU A 25 2.23 4.71 -4.31
C LEU A 25 1.52 3.36 -4.55
N ILE A 26 0.89 3.22 -5.73
CA ILE A 26 0.18 1.99 -6.14
C ILE A 26 1.14 0.81 -6.24
N GLN A 27 2.29 1.00 -6.88
CA GLN A 27 3.29 -0.06 -7.09
C GLN A 27 3.89 -0.53 -5.76
N LYS A 28 4.08 0.36 -4.78
CA LYS A 28 4.48 0.00 -3.41
C LYS A 28 3.42 -0.90 -2.74
N MET A 29 2.13 -0.58 -2.89
CA MET A 29 1.04 -1.41 -2.35
C MET A 29 0.95 -2.78 -3.03
N GLU A 30 1.05 -2.83 -4.36
CA GLU A 30 1.04 -4.09 -5.12
C GLU A 30 2.22 -4.99 -4.75
N LEU A 31 3.39 -4.42 -4.48
CA LEU A 31 4.55 -5.17 -4.02
C LEU A 31 4.29 -5.82 -2.66
N ILE A 32 3.74 -5.07 -1.70
CA ILE A 32 3.42 -5.60 -0.37
C ILE A 32 2.34 -6.69 -0.48
N ASP A 33 1.28 -6.46 -1.26
CA ASP A 33 0.22 -7.47 -1.47
C ASP A 33 0.78 -8.74 -2.11
N THR A 34 1.68 -8.59 -3.09
CA THR A 34 2.37 -9.73 -3.73
C THR A 34 3.23 -10.50 -2.72
N LEU A 35 3.99 -9.82 -1.86
CA LEU A 35 4.81 -10.45 -0.83
C LEU A 35 3.95 -11.23 0.18
N GLN A 36 2.81 -10.67 0.58
CA GLN A 36 1.84 -11.35 1.46
C GLN A 36 1.17 -12.54 0.77
N ARG A 37 0.77 -12.39 -0.50
CA ARG A 37 0.09 -13.45 -1.27
C ARG A 37 0.99 -14.66 -1.52
N ILE A 38 2.30 -14.43 -1.68
CA ILE A 38 3.30 -15.50 -1.81
C ILE A 38 3.71 -16.06 -0.43
N GLY A 39 3.32 -15.41 0.67
CA GLY A 39 3.58 -15.88 2.04
C GLY A 39 5.04 -15.75 2.46
N VAL A 40 5.77 -14.78 1.89
CA VAL A 40 7.20 -14.53 2.20
C VAL A 40 7.40 -13.23 2.97
N ASP A 41 6.32 -12.50 3.26
CA ASP A 41 6.28 -11.26 4.03
C ASP A 41 6.99 -11.38 5.39
N TYR A 42 6.96 -12.56 6.02
CA TYR A 42 7.61 -12.80 7.31
C TYR A 42 9.14 -12.59 7.31
N HIS A 43 9.81 -12.72 6.16
CA HIS A 43 11.25 -12.45 6.03
C HIS A 43 11.57 -10.95 5.89
N TYR A 44 10.59 -10.15 5.48
CA TYR A 44 10.75 -8.75 5.08
C TYR A 44 9.91 -7.80 5.91
N LYS A 45 9.55 -8.19 7.15
CA LYS A 45 8.66 -7.41 8.02
C LYS A 45 9.16 -5.98 8.24
N LYS A 46 10.47 -5.79 8.33
CA LYS A 46 11.06 -4.46 8.54
C LYS A 46 10.91 -3.59 7.30
N GLU A 47 11.27 -4.13 6.14
CA GLU A 47 11.20 -3.44 4.86
C GLU A 47 9.74 -3.14 4.47
N ILE A 48 8.82 -4.07 4.73
CA ILE A 48 7.37 -3.85 4.57
C ILE A 48 6.87 -2.74 5.49
N HIS A 49 7.34 -2.70 6.74
CA HIS A 49 6.96 -1.63 7.67
C HIS A 49 7.48 -0.26 7.23
N GLU A 50 8.70 -0.18 6.68
CA GLU A 50 9.25 1.03 6.09
C GLU A 50 8.43 1.47 4.87
N LEU A 51 8.06 0.56 3.97
CA LEU A 51 7.18 0.87 2.84
C LEU A 51 5.78 1.34 3.29
N LEU A 52 5.19 0.70 4.30
CA LEU A 52 3.91 1.12 4.87
C LEU A 52 4.00 2.52 5.49
N ARG A 53 5.14 2.84 6.11
CA ARG A 53 5.41 4.16 6.66
C ARG A 53 5.54 5.20 5.56
N ASP A 54 6.24 4.90 4.47
CA ASP A 54 6.31 5.78 3.30
C ASP A 54 4.92 6.04 2.73
N ILE A 55 4.12 4.98 2.53
CA ILE A 55 2.72 5.08 2.09
C ILE A 55 1.90 5.94 3.07
N TYR A 56 2.16 5.86 4.38
CA TYR A 56 1.46 6.66 5.39
C TYR A 56 1.85 8.14 5.36
N TYR A 57 3.12 8.47 5.14
CA TYR A 57 3.59 9.86 5.14
C TYR A 57 3.60 10.52 3.77
N ASP A 58 3.28 9.78 2.70
CA ASP A 58 3.22 10.35 1.35
C ASP A 58 2.18 11.47 1.28
N THR A 59 2.62 12.72 1.17
CA THR A 59 1.75 13.90 1.08
C THR A 59 1.40 14.26 -0.36
N ASP A 60 2.15 13.71 -1.32
CA ASP A 60 2.21 14.25 -2.68
C ASP A 60 1.47 13.35 -3.69
N GLY A 61 1.42 12.04 -3.48
CA GLY A 61 0.92 11.07 -4.46
C GLY A 61 -0.58 10.77 -4.42
N GLY A 62 -1.37 11.50 -3.64
CA GLY A 62 -2.83 11.30 -3.55
C GLY A 62 -3.67 12.57 -3.43
N SER A 63 -3.04 13.75 -3.40
CA SER A 63 -3.76 15.04 -3.22
C SER A 63 -4.88 15.24 -4.25
N ASP A 64 -4.64 14.82 -5.50
CA ASP A 64 -5.49 15.21 -6.62
C ASP A 64 -6.33 14.04 -7.18
N ASP A 65 -6.03 12.80 -6.80
CA ASP A 65 -6.76 11.60 -7.24
C ASP A 65 -7.41 10.89 -6.05
N LEU A 66 -8.73 11.02 -5.97
CA LEU A 66 -9.58 10.43 -4.94
C LEU A 66 -9.50 8.90 -4.91
N CYS A 67 -9.31 8.25 -6.07
CA CYS A 67 -9.16 6.80 -6.19
C CYS A 67 -7.88 6.34 -5.50
N ILE A 68 -6.76 7.00 -5.79
CA ILE A 68 -5.45 6.67 -5.19
C ILE A 68 -5.48 6.92 -3.69
N THR A 69 -6.07 8.03 -3.26
CA THR A 69 -6.26 8.35 -1.85
C THR A 69 -7.12 7.30 -1.15
N SER A 70 -8.24 6.91 -1.73
CA SER A 70 -9.12 5.86 -1.17
C SER A 70 -8.43 4.49 -1.08
N LEU A 71 -7.68 4.10 -2.11
CA LEU A 71 -6.89 2.87 -2.11
C LEU A 71 -5.84 2.88 -1.00
N ARG A 72 -5.19 4.03 -0.80
CA ARG A 72 -4.26 4.22 0.31
C ARG A 72 -4.91 4.06 1.67
N PHE A 73 -6.08 4.67 1.88
CA PHE A 73 -6.85 4.51 3.11
C PHE A 73 -7.23 3.04 3.35
N TYR A 74 -7.71 2.34 2.31
CA TYR A 74 -8.04 0.92 2.37
C TYR A 74 -6.84 0.10 2.81
N PHE A 75 -5.71 0.30 2.13
CA PHE A 75 -4.49 -0.44 2.33
C PHE A 75 -3.95 -0.25 3.74
N LEU A 76 -3.85 0.99 4.21
CA LEU A 76 -3.36 1.29 5.55
C LEU A 76 -4.30 0.72 6.64
N ARG A 77 -5.63 0.78 6.45
CA ARG A 77 -6.59 0.16 7.39
C ARG A 77 -6.47 -1.37 7.42
N LYS A 78 -6.30 -2.03 6.27
CA LYS A 78 -6.03 -3.49 6.19
C LYS A 78 -4.81 -3.88 7.02
N HIS A 79 -3.82 -2.98 7.13
CA HIS A 79 -2.60 -3.18 7.91
C HIS A 79 -2.66 -2.62 9.35
N GLY A 80 -3.84 -2.19 9.82
CA GLY A 80 -4.08 -1.78 11.22
C GLY A 80 -3.75 -0.32 11.55
N TYR A 81 -3.47 0.52 10.54
CA TYR A 81 -3.27 1.95 10.77
C TYR A 81 -4.61 2.65 11.01
N LYS A 82 -4.68 3.46 12.07
CA LYS A 82 -5.83 4.31 12.35
C LYS A 82 -5.68 5.62 11.60
N ILE A 83 -6.47 5.82 10.56
CA ILE A 83 -6.51 7.07 9.80
C ILE A 83 -7.87 7.73 9.98
N SER A 84 -7.84 9.04 10.27
CA SER A 84 -9.05 9.84 10.45
C SER A 84 -9.84 9.92 9.14
N PRO A 85 -11.18 9.69 9.16
CA PRO A 85 -12.03 9.82 7.98
C PRO A 85 -12.08 11.26 7.44
N ASP A 86 -11.76 12.28 8.23
CA ASP A 86 -11.73 13.68 7.77
C ASP A 86 -10.62 13.96 6.75
N ALA A 87 -9.60 13.10 6.66
CA ALA A 87 -8.55 13.22 5.65
C ALA A 87 -8.99 12.69 4.27
N GLN A 88 -10.21 12.13 4.13
CA GLN A 88 -10.72 11.57 2.88
C GLN A 88 -11.21 12.64 1.88
N GLY A 89 -11.29 13.92 2.30
CA GLY A 89 -11.77 14.99 1.44
C GLY A 89 -13.26 14.86 1.10
N ASN A 90 -13.88 15.95 0.65
CA ASN A 90 -15.25 15.91 0.16
C ASN A 90 -15.29 15.12 -1.15
N ILE A 91 -15.96 13.98 -1.12
CA ILE A 91 -16.20 13.09 -2.25
C ILE A 91 -17.18 13.80 -3.19
N SER A 92 -16.67 14.48 -4.21
CA SER A 92 -17.49 14.87 -5.37
C SER A 92 -17.67 13.63 -6.24
N SER A 93 -18.90 13.20 -6.43
CA SER A 93 -19.33 11.98 -7.12
C SER A 93 -19.06 11.93 -8.63
N ASP A 94 -18.12 12.74 -9.14
CA ASP A 94 -17.89 12.97 -10.57
C ASP A 94 -16.84 12.01 -11.19
N ASP A 95 -16.24 11.12 -10.40
CA ASP A 95 -15.29 10.12 -10.90
C ASP A 95 -16.02 8.85 -11.39
N ASP A 96 -16.18 8.70 -12.70
CA ASP A 96 -16.74 7.53 -13.42
C ASP A 96 -15.91 6.23 -13.27
N ASP A 97 -14.86 6.23 -12.45
CA ASP A 97 -13.99 5.07 -12.30
C ASP A 97 -14.61 4.02 -11.36
N VAL A 98 -15.14 2.94 -11.95
CA VAL A 98 -15.78 1.82 -11.23
C VAL A 98 -14.83 1.22 -10.18
N ASN A 99 -13.52 1.20 -10.44
CA ASN A 99 -12.54 0.73 -9.47
C ASN A 99 -12.41 1.68 -8.27
N CYS A 100 -12.56 2.99 -8.48
CA CYS A 100 -12.62 3.98 -7.40
C CYS A 100 -13.83 3.71 -6.50
N MET A 101 -15.02 3.51 -7.09
CA MET A 101 -16.24 3.20 -6.34
C MET A 101 -16.14 1.89 -5.55
N ILE A 102 -15.58 0.83 -6.13
CA ILE A 102 -15.37 -0.45 -5.43
C ILE A 102 -14.39 -0.26 -4.27
N THR A 103 -13.32 0.50 -4.48
CA THR A 103 -12.32 0.77 -3.45
C THR A 103 -12.93 1.59 -2.31
N LEU A 104 -13.68 2.65 -2.61
CA LEU A 104 -14.44 3.45 -1.65
C LEU A 104 -15.44 2.60 -0.84
N TYR A 105 -16.19 1.72 -1.52
CA TYR A 105 -17.10 0.79 -0.87
C TYR A 105 -16.36 -0.11 0.13
N ASN A 106 -15.24 -0.69 -0.28
CA ASN A 106 -14.40 -1.53 0.58
C ASN A 106 -13.83 -0.74 1.78
N VAL A 107 -13.38 0.50 1.59
CA VAL A 107 -12.92 1.40 2.67
C VAL A 107 -14.03 1.67 3.68
N ALA A 108 -15.23 1.99 3.18
CA ALA A 108 -16.38 2.32 4.01
C ALA A 108 -16.85 1.11 4.84
N HIS A 109 -16.84 -0.09 4.24
CA HIS A 109 -17.22 -1.32 4.95
C HIS A 109 -16.17 -1.80 5.96
N LEU A 110 -14.88 -1.48 5.76
CA LEU A 110 -13.83 -1.74 6.76
C LEU A 110 -13.90 -0.80 8.00
N ARG A 111 -14.85 0.14 8.04
CA ARG A 111 -15.04 1.10 9.15
C ARG A 111 -15.73 0.49 10.38
N THR A 112 -16.25 -0.73 10.29
CA THR A 112 -16.94 -1.38 11.41
C THR A 112 -16.13 -2.57 11.91
N TYR A 113 -15.30 -2.36 12.93
CA TYR A 113 -15.22 -3.11 14.20
C TYR A 113 -14.14 -2.49 15.10
#